data_AF-A0A661D6J9-F1
#
_entry.id   AF-A0A661D6J9-F1
#
_cell.length_a   1.000
_cell.length_b   1.000
_cell.length_c   1.000
_cell.angle_alpha   90.00
_cell.angle_beta   90.00
_cell.angle_gamma   90.00
#
_symmetry.space_group_name_H-M   'P 1'
#
loop_
_entity.id
_entity.type
_entity.pdbx_description
1 polymer ?
#
loop_
_entity_poly.entity_id
_entity_poly.type
_entity_poly.pdbx_seq_one_letter_code
_entity_poly.pdbx_strand_id
1 'polypeptide(L)'
;MAGKSHNLKAVLLSEYFETRKIVDKYFSDNQIKYTNVTEVNTISSILDLVEGGASFSILPEAFSALKAQYRLEIVDLDPQLPPRTIGLLVAKNRSRKRTVEKFCELVRSQLSQY
;
A
#
# COMPACT_ATOMS: atom_id res chain seq x y z
N MET A 1 -18.37 -1.86 -1.75
CA MET A 1 -19.21 -1.91 -0.54
C MET A 1 -19.26 -0.52 0.09
N ALA A 2 -20.21 0.32 -0.29
CA ALA A 2 -20.39 1.62 0.37
C ALA A 2 -21.15 1.44 1.70
N GLY A 3 -20.58 1.95 2.80
CA GLY A 3 -21.30 2.27 4.04
C GLY A 3 -22.02 1.17 4.82
N LYS A 4 -21.95 -0.11 4.43
CA LYS A 4 -22.57 -1.19 5.24
C LYS A 4 -21.71 -1.47 6.47
N SER A 5 -22.32 -1.35 7.65
CA SER A 5 -21.67 -1.68 8.91
C SER A 5 -21.18 -3.14 8.91
N HIS A 6 -19.94 -3.35 9.31
CA HIS A 6 -19.33 -4.67 9.44
C HIS A 6 -18.48 -4.74 10.70
N ASN A 7 -18.29 -5.96 11.22
CA ASN A 7 -17.56 -6.16 12.48
C ASN A 7 -16.05 -6.27 12.32
N LEU A 8 -15.51 -6.16 11.10
CA LEU A 8 -14.09 -6.31 10.83
C LEU A 8 -13.26 -5.15 11.42
N LYS A 9 -12.07 -5.49 11.92
CA LYS A 9 -11.05 -4.53 12.37
C LYS A 9 -10.19 -4.08 11.20
N ALA A 10 -9.76 -2.83 11.19
CA ALA A 10 -8.78 -2.35 10.21
C ALA A 10 -7.36 -2.59 10.74
N VAL A 11 -6.49 -3.22 9.94
CA VAL A 11 -5.05 -3.34 10.22
C VAL A 11 -4.32 -2.42 9.27
N LEU A 12 -3.77 -1.32 9.78
CA LEU A 12 -3.26 -0.23 8.97
C LEU A 12 -1.79 0.06 9.30
N LEU A 13 -1.10 0.67 8.34
CA LEU A 13 0.17 1.31 8.64
C LEU A 13 -0.05 2.43 9.65
N SER A 14 0.98 2.69 10.46
CA SER A 14 0.95 3.84 11.37
C SER A 14 0.86 5.18 10.61
N GLU A 15 0.37 6.22 11.29
CA GLU A 15 -0.01 7.51 10.72
C GLU A 15 1.14 8.30 10.06
N TYR A 16 2.39 7.96 10.37
CA TYR A 16 3.55 8.61 9.76
C TYR A 16 3.83 8.15 8.31
N PHE A 17 3.15 7.11 7.82
CA PHE A 17 3.26 6.68 6.42
C PHE A 17 2.29 7.45 5.51
N GLU A 18 2.77 7.97 4.38
CA GLU A 18 1.91 8.62 3.38
C GLU A 18 0.82 7.69 2.83
N THR A 19 1.09 6.39 2.75
CA THR A 19 0.07 5.39 2.37
C THR A 19 -1.10 5.36 3.36
N ARG A 20 -0.87 5.56 4.67
CA ARG A 20 -1.93 5.60 5.68
C ARG A 20 -2.90 6.76 5.42
N LYS A 21 -2.39 7.96 5.13
CA LYS A 21 -3.23 9.13 4.81
C LYS A 21 -4.16 8.89 3.61
N ILE A 22 -3.67 8.18 2.59
CA ILE A 22 -4.47 7.84 1.40
C ILE A 22 -5.59 6.86 1.78
N VAL A 23 -5.28 5.86 2.61
CA VAL A 23 -6.28 4.89 3.09
C VAL A 23 -7.33 5.56 3.98
N ASP A 24 -6.92 6.43 4.90
CA ASP A 24 -7.85 7.18 5.76
C ASP A 24 -8.80 8.05 4.94
N LYS A 25 -8.26 8.76 3.93
CA LYS A 25 -9.07 9.53 3.00
C LYS A 25 -10.05 8.63 2.24
N TYR A 26 -9.60 7.48 1.75
CA TYR A 26 -10.47 6.53 1.05
C TYR A 26 -11.60 6.02 1.94
N PHE A 27 -11.30 5.68 3.20
CA PHE A 27 -12.31 5.27 4.17
C PHE A 27 -13.31 6.37 4.46
N SER A 28 -12.85 7.60 4.65
CA SER A 28 -13.71 8.77 4.89
C SER A 28 -14.61 9.05 3.69
N ASP A 29 -14.04 9.17 2.49
CA ASP A 29 -14.76 9.51 1.25
C ASP A 29 -15.83 8.46 0.91
N ASN A 30 -15.60 7.18 1.25
CA ASN A 30 -16.51 6.06 0.97
C ASN A 30 -17.32 5.58 2.19
N GLN A 31 -17.25 6.31 3.30
CA GLN A 31 -17.96 6.00 4.55
C GLN A 31 -17.71 4.57 5.07
N ILE A 32 -16.51 4.03 4.86
CA ILE A 32 -16.13 2.71 5.35
C ILE A 32 -15.98 2.80 6.88
N LYS A 33 -16.69 1.93 7.59
CA LYS A 33 -16.68 1.87 9.07
C LYS A 33 -15.99 0.60 9.52
N TYR A 34 -15.26 0.66 10.63
CA TYR A 34 -14.59 -0.48 11.24
C TYR A 34 -14.77 -0.43 12.77
N THR A 35 -14.65 -1.58 13.43
CA THR A 35 -14.88 -1.70 14.88
C THR A 35 -13.70 -1.21 15.72
N ASN A 36 -12.49 -1.46 15.25
CA ASN A 36 -11.25 -0.97 15.85
C ASN A 36 -10.15 -0.91 14.79
N VAL A 37 -9.07 -0.18 15.09
CA VAL A 37 -7.85 -0.11 14.28
C VAL A 37 -6.68 -0.74 15.03
N THR A 38 -5.84 -1.48 14.31
CA THR A 38 -4.54 -1.95 14.78
C THR A 38 -3.47 -1.35 13.88
N GLU A 39 -2.55 -0.59 14.47
CA GLU A 39 -1.45 0.02 13.74
C GLU A 39 -0.21 -0.86 13.76
N VAL A 40 0.43 -1.00 12.61
CA VAL A 40 1.70 -1.71 12.46
C VAL A 40 2.66 -0.92 11.58
N ASN A 41 3.94 -1.29 11.63
CA ASN A 41 5.02 -0.56 10.96
C ASN A 41 5.56 -1.28 9.72
N THR A 42 5.03 -2.45 9.39
CA THR A 42 5.47 -3.23 8.23
C THR A 42 4.27 -3.84 7.49
N ILE A 43 4.43 -4.05 6.18
CA ILE A 43 3.40 -4.68 5.35
C ILE A 43 3.25 -6.16 5.67
N SER A 44 4.34 -6.88 5.97
CA SER A 44 4.27 -8.27 6.40
C SER A 44 3.40 -8.43 7.65
N SER A 45 3.55 -7.56 8.65
CA SER A 45 2.68 -7.58 9.84
C SER A 45 1.20 -7.34 9.50
N ILE A 46 0.89 -6.54 8.47
CA ILE A 46 -0.49 -6.40 7.98
C ILE A 46 -0.98 -7.73 7.42
N LEU A 47 -0.20 -8.36 6.55
CA LEU A 47 -0.56 -9.63 5.91
C LEU A 47 -0.76 -10.75 6.95
N ASP A 48 0.14 -10.87 7.92
CA ASP A 48 0.08 -11.85 9.00
C ASP A 48 -1.21 -11.68 9.85
N LEU A 49 -1.53 -10.44 10.23
CA LEU A 49 -2.71 -10.14 11.06
C LEU A 49 -4.02 -10.31 10.30
N VAL A 50 -4.06 -9.95 9.01
CA VAL A 50 -5.24 -10.14 8.17
C VAL A 50 -5.48 -11.63 7.89
N GLU A 51 -4.42 -12.42 7.70
CA GLU A 51 -4.56 -13.89 7.54
C GLU A 51 -5.10 -14.54 8.83
N GLY A 52 -4.75 -13.98 10.00
CA GLY A 52 -5.35 -14.35 11.29
C GLY A 52 -6.87 -14.13 11.38
N GLY A 53 -7.46 -13.40 10.43
CA GLY A 53 -8.91 -13.27 10.26
C GLY A 53 -9.54 -12.09 11.02
N ALA A 54 -10.86 -11.97 10.85
CA ALA A 54 -11.71 -10.90 11.45
C ALA A 54 -11.19 -9.46 11.24
N SER A 55 -10.38 -9.25 10.21
CA SER A 55 -9.76 -7.97 9.92
C SER A 55 -9.50 -7.79 8.42
N PHE A 56 -9.17 -6.57 8.03
CA PHE A 56 -8.92 -6.20 6.64
C PHE A 56 -7.92 -5.04 6.57
N SER A 57 -7.40 -4.79 5.36
CA SER A 57 -6.53 -3.65 5.07
C SER A 57 -6.74 -3.16 3.64
N ILE A 58 -6.19 -1.98 3.34
CA ILE A 58 -6.00 -1.50 1.97
C ILE A 58 -4.49 -1.34 1.75
N LEU A 59 -3.96 -2.02 0.74
CA LEU A 59 -2.56 -1.99 0.37
C LEU A 59 -2.39 -1.70 -1.12
N PRO A 60 -1.25 -1.10 -1.53
CA PRO A 60 -0.91 -0.98 -2.95
C PRO A 60 -0.83 -2.35 -3.64
N GLU A 61 -1.30 -2.42 -4.89
CA GLU A 61 -1.26 -3.64 -5.70
C GLU A 61 0.15 -4.23 -5.87
N ALA A 62 1.20 -3.40 -5.81
CA ALA A 62 2.59 -3.86 -5.86
C ALA A 62 2.92 -4.93 -4.78
N PHE A 63 2.15 -4.99 -3.70
CA PHE A 63 2.31 -5.99 -2.64
C PHE A 63 1.48 -7.26 -2.86
N SER A 64 0.69 -7.33 -3.91
CA SER A 64 -0.04 -8.54 -4.31
C SER A 64 0.90 -9.71 -4.60
N ALA A 65 2.14 -9.46 -5.06
CA ALA A 65 3.14 -10.51 -5.22
C ALA A 65 3.50 -11.23 -3.90
N LEU A 66 3.42 -10.52 -2.76
CA LEU A 66 3.66 -11.13 -1.44
C LEU A 66 2.53 -12.08 -1.04
N LYS A 67 1.32 -11.91 -1.60
CA LYS A 67 0.16 -12.77 -1.33
C LYS A 67 0.44 -14.24 -1.58
N ALA A 68 1.33 -14.61 -2.51
CA ALA A 68 1.62 -16.01 -2.81
C ALA A 68 2.04 -16.82 -1.55
N GLN A 69 2.47 -16.14 -0.49
CA GLN A 69 2.88 -16.71 0.79
C GLN A 69 1.74 -16.77 1.84
N TYR A 70 0.54 -16.26 1.51
CA TYR A 70 -0.57 -16.03 2.43
C TYR A 70 -1.92 -16.50 1.86
N ARG A 71 -2.82 -16.95 2.74
CA ARG A 71 -4.20 -17.30 2.37
C ARG A 71 -5.14 -16.10 2.47
N LEU A 72 -4.90 -15.11 1.62
CA LEU A 72 -5.66 -13.85 1.59
C LEU A 72 -6.51 -13.71 0.33
N GLU A 73 -7.68 -13.09 0.47
CA GLU A 73 -8.47 -12.64 -0.67
C GLU A 73 -8.15 -11.18 -0.98
N ILE A 74 -7.98 -10.85 -2.27
CA ILE A 74 -7.81 -9.46 -2.73
C ILE A 74 -9.11 -9.07 -3.37
N VAL A 75 -9.65 -7.94 -2.94
CA VAL A 75 -10.87 -7.36 -3.48
C VAL A 75 -10.50 -6.01 -4.08
N ASP A 76 -10.82 -5.82 -5.35
CA ASP A 76 -10.61 -4.55 -6.02
C ASP A 76 -11.43 -3.45 -5.36
N LEU A 77 -10.81 -2.29 -5.22
CA LEU A 77 -11.48 -1.11 -4.70
C LEU A 77 -12.44 -0.54 -5.75
N ASP A 78 -13.66 -0.27 -5.31
CA ASP A 78 -14.67 0.46 -6.06
C ASP A 78 -15.23 1.58 -5.15
N PRO A 79 -14.95 2.87 -5.46
CA PRO A 79 -14.22 3.35 -6.64
C PRO A 79 -12.71 3.05 -6.58
N GLN A 80 -12.07 2.93 -7.75
CA GLN A 80 -10.62 2.75 -7.80
C GLN A 80 -9.87 3.98 -7.25
N LEU A 81 -8.76 3.74 -6.55
CA LEU A 81 -7.84 4.80 -6.15
C LEU A 81 -7.08 5.34 -7.38
N PRO A 82 -6.82 6.67 -7.45
CA PRO A 82 -6.04 7.22 -8.54
C PRO A 82 -4.63 6.61 -8.55
N PRO A 83 -4.07 6.33 -9.75
CA PRO A 83 -2.75 5.74 -9.86
C PRO A 83 -1.69 6.67 -9.25
N ARG A 84 -0.69 6.08 -8.59
CA ARG A 84 0.42 6.80 -7.98
C ARG A 84 1.64 6.78 -8.89
N THR A 85 2.21 7.95 -9.13
CA THR A 85 3.50 8.07 -9.80
C THR A 85 4.62 7.83 -8.79
N ILE A 86 5.37 6.75 -8.97
CA ILE A 86 6.64 6.53 -8.27
C ILE A 86 7.79 7.09 -9.12
N GLY A 87 8.90 7.45 -8.48
CA GLY A 87 10.03 8.02 -9.19
C GLY A 87 11.33 7.96 -8.40
N LEU A 88 12.43 8.14 -9.14
CA LEU A 88 13.76 8.29 -8.58
C LEU A 88 14.04 9.76 -8.30
N LEU A 89 14.23 10.10 -7.02
CA LEU A 89 14.65 11.43 -6.61
C LEU A 89 16.18 11.51 -6.60
N VAL A 90 16.72 12.45 -7.38
CA VAL A 90 18.17 12.67 -7.47
C VAL A 90 18.43 14.18 -7.38
N ALA A 91 19.47 14.57 -6.63
CA ALA A 91 19.86 15.97 -6.52
C ALA A 91 20.10 16.59 -7.92
N LYS A 92 19.53 17.78 -8.15
CA LYS A 92 19.60 18.47 -9.44
C LYS A 92 20.97 19.10 -9.70
N ASN A 93 21.64 19.58 -8.65
CA ASN A 93 22.84 20.44 -8.77
C ASN A 93 24.09 19.80 -8.14
N ARG A 94 24.20 18.48 -8.15
CA ARG A 94 25.37 17.74 -7.66
C ARG A 94 25.90 16.87 -8.79
N SER A 95 27.23 16.82 -8.95
CA SER A 95 27.86 15.85 -9.84
C SER A 95 27.43 14.44 -9.45
N ARG A 96 26.95 13.67 -10.43
CA ARG A 96 26.46 12.31 -10.22
C ARG A 96 27.60 11.34 -10.48
N LYS A 97 27.77 10.37 -9.58
CA LYS A 97 28.65 9.25 -9.86
C LYS A 97 28.04 8.41 -10.97
N ARG A 98 28.88 7.85 -11.84
CA ARG A 98 28.47 6.89 -12.89
C ARG A 98 27.66 5.71 -12.33
N THR A 99 27.92 5.31 -11.08
CA THR A 99 27.15 4.27 -10.38
C THR A 99 25.71 4.66 -10.10
N VAL A 100 25.43 5.95 -9.81
CA VAL A 100 24.07 6.46 -9.61
C VAL A 100 23.30 6.43 -10.93
N GLU A 101 23.93 6.82 -12.03
CA GLU A 101 23.33 6.76 -13.36
C GLU A 101 22.97 5.33 -13.74
N LYS A 102 23.92 4.40 -13.57
CA LYS A 102 23.70 2.97 -13.83
C LYS A 102 22.60 2.37 -12.95
N PHE A 103 22.52 2.78 -11.68
CA PHE A 103 21.42 2.37 -10.81
C PHE A 103 20.06 2.91 -11.30
N CYS A 104 20.00 4.18 -11.71
CA CYS A 104 18.77 4.76 -12.24
C CYS A 104 18.33 4.09 -13.56
N GLU A 105 19.28 3.77 -14.45
CA GLU A 105 19.03 3.01 -15.67
C GLU A 105 18.44 1.63 -15.34
N LEU A 106 19.09 0.90 -14.43
CA LEU A 106 18.66 -0.44 -13.99
C LEU A 106 17.24 -0.43 -13.41
N VAL A 107 16.94 0.51 -12.49
CA VAL A 107 15.61 0.59 -11.88
C VAL A 107 14.56 0.92 -12.94
N ARG A 108 14.84 1.84 -13.86
CA ARG A 108 13.89 2.17 -14.95
C ARG A 108 13.62 0.99 -15.88
N SER A 109 14.64 0.20 -16.22
CA SER A 109 14.44 -0.97 -17.09
C SER A 109 13.60 -2.05 -16.41
N GLN A 110 13.72 -2.22 -15.10
CA GLN A 110 12.88 -3.14 -14.32
C GLN A 110 11.44 -2.64 -14.23
N LEU A 111 11.24 -1.34 -14.09
CA LEU A 111 9.90 -0.74 -14.02
C LEU A 111 9.17 -0.70 -15.37
N SER A 112 9.87 -0.79 -16.50
CA SER A 112 9.26 -0.83 -17.85
C SER A 112 8.87 -2.24 -18.34
N GLN A 113 9.16 -3.28 -17.54
CA GLN A 113 8.83 -4.68 -17.87
C GLN A 113 7.49 -5.14 -17.29
N TYR A 114 6.73 -4.23 -16.69
CA TYR A 114 5.37 -4.41 -16.18
C TYR A 114 4.48 -3.32 -16.76
#